data_AF-A0A1F9L0L3-F1
#
_entry.id   AF-A0A1F9L0L3-F1
#
_cell.length_a   1.000
_cell.length_b   1.000
_cell.length_c   1.000
_cell.angle_alpha   90.00
_cell.angle_beta   90.00
_cell.angle_gamma   90.00
#
_symmetry.space_group_name_H-M   'P 1'
#
loop_
_entity.id
_entity.type
_entity.pdbx_description
1 polymer ?
#
loop_
_entity_poly.entity_id
_entity_poly.type
_entity_poly.pdbx_seq_one_letter_code
_entity_poly.pdbx_strand_id
1 'polypeptide(L)'
;MKKTVICSAAFALVFGFAVASNALAAADKGPAEITMKTEAGKKPASFPHAKHQAKNECDTCHKDANFPADKKWSMKNGHALCQGCHKAKGTPTTCVTCHKK
;
A
#
# COMPACT_ATOMS: atom_id res chain seq x y z
N MET A 1 -28.47 31.26 65.86
CA MET A 1 -27.96 29.93 66.27
C MET A 1 -27.56 29.20 65.00
N LYS A 2 -26.24 29.07 64.71
CA LYS A 2 -25.50 27.79 64.80
C LYS A 2 -26.02 26.80 63.74
N LYS A 3 -25.30 26.39 62.68
CA LYS A 3 -23.86 26.13 62.49
C LYS A 3 -23.56 25.85 60.99
N THR A 4 -22.31 26.12 60.59
CA THR A 4 -21.47 25.42 59.57
C THR A 4 -21.98 25.40 58.13
N VAL A 5 -21.44 26.10 57.11
CA VAL A 5 -20.05 26.47 56.76
C VAL A 5 -19.11 25.26 56.68
N ILE A 6 -18.67 25.00 55.44
CA ILE A 6 -17.54 24.16 54.96
C ILE A 6 -17.82 22.66 54.76
N CYS A 7 -17.86 22.25 53.49
CA CYS A 7 -17.09 21.13 52.93
C CYS A 7 -17.24 21.19 51.39
N SER A 8 -16.35 21.90 50.72
CA SER A 8 -15.17 21.31 50.06
C SER A 8 -15.47 20.98 48.60
N ALA A 9 -14.93 21.85 47.75
CA ALA A 9 -14.86 21.71 46.31
C ALA A 9 -14.29 20.33 45.90
N ALA A 10 -15.10 19.49 45.28
CA ALA A 10 -14.66 18.30 44.55
C ALA A 10 -15.77 17.74 43.65
N PHE A 11 -16.41 18.58 42.84
CA PHE A 11 -17.30 18.12 41.76
C PHE A 11 -17.01 18.80 40.42
N ALA A 12 -15.76 19.21 40.24
CA ALA A 12 -15.19 19.53 38.94
C ALA A 12 -14.09 18.50 38.68
N LEU A 13 -14.25 17.67 37.63
CA LEU A 13 -13.28 16.76 36.98
C LEU A 13 -13.71 15.27 36.86
N VAL A 14 -14.90 14.96 36.34
CA VAL A 14 -15.16 13.62 35.76
C VAL A 14 -15.96 13.73 34.45
N PHE A 15 -15.42 14.48 33.48
CA PHE A 15 -15.78 14.39 32.05
C PHE A 15 -14.51 14.52 31.18
N GLY A 16 -13.40 13.95 31.65
CA GLY A 16 -12.18 13.76 30.89
C GLY A 16 -11.96 12.27 30.66
N PHE A 17 -11.52 11.92 29.45
CA PHE A 17 -11.29 10.57 28.90
C PHE A 17 -12.56 9.88 28.38
N ALA A 18 -12.69 9.50 27.11
CA ALA A 18 -11.68 9.26 26.09
C ALA A 18 -12.24 9.66 24.71
N VAL A 19 -11.64 10.67 24.07
CA VAL A 19 -11.65 10.69 22.61
C VAL A 19 -10.72 9.55 22.24
N ALA A 20 -11.30 8.38 21.93
CA ALA A 20 -10.57 7.28 21.34
C ALA A 20 -9.95 7.81 20.06
N SER A 21 -8.65 8.08 20.12
CA SER A 21 -7.83 8.36 18.96
C SER A 21 -7.81 7.08 18.13
N ASN A 22 -8.78 6.96 17.23
CA ASN A 22 -8.67 6.10 16.07
C ASN A 22 -7.60 6.73 15.17
N ALA A 23 -6.33 6.56 15.56
CA ALA A 23 -5.26 6.51 14.59
C ALA A 23 -5.63 5.33 13.69
N LEU A 24 -6.32 5.61 12.57
CA LEU A 24 -6.43 4.67 11.48
C LEU A 24 -4.98 4.28 11.18
N ALA A 25 -4.62 3.04 11.51
CA ALA A 25 -3.38 2.46 11.06
C ALA A 25 -3.39 2.63 9.54
N ALA A 26 -2.55 3.55 9.04
CA ALA A 26 -2.38 3.74 7.62
C ALA A 26 -1.98 2.37 7.08
N ALA A 27 -2.84 1.77 6.25
CA ALA A 27 -2.56 0.48 5.66
C ALA A 27 -1.18 0.57 5.00
N ASP A 28 -0.27 -0.32 5.37
CA ASP A 28 1.07 -0.38 4.77
C ASP A 28 0.90 -0.56 3.26
N LYS A 29 1.17 0.50 2.51
CA LYS A 29 1.02 0.55 1.06
C LYS A 29 2.22 -0.06 0.34
N GLY A 30 3.22 -0.55 1.07
CA GLY A 30 4.47 -1.05 0.52
C GLY A 30 5.35 0.05 -0.08
N PRO A 31 6.50 -0.32 -0.66
CA PRO A 31 7.41 0.65 -1.29
C PRO A 31 6.74 1.34 -2.48
N ALA A 32 7.01 2.63 -2.65
CA ALA A 32 6.46 3.43 -3.75
C ALA A 32 7.05 3.03 -5.11
N GLU A 33 8.31 2.61 -5.13
CA GLU A 33 9.06 2.19 -6.30
C GLU A 33 9.66 0.81 -6.05
N ILE A 34 9.55 -0.08 -7.02
CA ILE A 34 10.05 -1.46 -6.93
C ILE A 34 10.93 -1.71 -8.15
N THR A 35 12.16 -2.17 -7.91
CA THR A 35 13.02 -2.72 -8.96
C THR A 35 12.91 -4.24 -8.91
N MET A 36 12.31 -4.82 -9.94
CA MET A 36 12.12 -6.26 -10.04
C MET A 36 13.42 -6.91 -10.53
N LYS A 37 13.91 -7.88 -9.76
CA LYS A 37 15.05 -8.71 -10.18
C LYS A 37 14.65 -9.52 -11.40
N THR A 38 15.54 -9.56 -12.37
CA THR A 38 15.41 -10.36 -13.59
C THR A 38 16.51 -11.41 -13.64
N GLU A 39 16.36 -12.38 -14.54
CA GLU A 39 17.39 -13.38 -14.79
C GLU A 39 18.75 -12.72 -15.14
N ALA A 40 19.84 -13.41 -14.81
CA ALA A 40 21.19 -12.92 -15.04
C ALA A 40 21.40 -12.51 -16.51
N GLY A 41 22.03 -11.35 -16.74
CA GLY A 41 22.24 -10.80 -18.07
C GLY A 41 21.01 -10.09 -18.68
N LYS A 42 19.87 -10.04 -17.98
CA LYS A 42 18.74 -9.18 -18.33
C LYS A 42 18.71 -7.94 -17.45
N LYS A 43 18.29 -6.82 -18.03
CA LYS A 43 18.09 -5.57 -17.28
C LYS A 43 16.91 -5.72 -16.33
N PRO A 44 16.99 -5.20 -15.09
CA PRO A 44 15.87 -5.25 -14.16
C PRO A 44 14.67 -4.46 -14.70
N ALA A 45 13.46 -4.84 -14.26
CA ALA A 45 12.27 -4.07 -14.59
C ALA A 45 12.00 -3.04 -13.50
N SER A 46 11.70 -1.80 -13.89
CA SER A 46 11.23 -0.75 -12.98
C SER A 46 9.71 -0.80 -12.89
N PHE A 47 9.20 -0.90 -11.67
CA PHE A 47 7.78 -0.92 -11.35
C PHE A 47 7.44 0.21 -10.37
N PRO A 48 6.87 1.33 -10.86
CA PRO A 48 6.40 2.40 -9.99
C PRO A 48 5.08 1.98 -9.31
N HIS A 49 5.21 1.24 -8.22
CA HIS A 49 4.10 0.61 -7.50
C HIS A 49 3.06 1.63 -7.04
N ALA A 50 3.49 2.75 -6.45
CA ALA A 50 2.57 3.82 -6.03
C ALA A 50 1.75 4.41 -7.18
N LYS A 51 2.34 4.54 -8.38
CA LYS A 51 1.62 5.05 -9.56
C LYS A 51 0.55 4.08 -10.04
N HIS A 52 0.77 2.78 -9.89
CA HIS A 52 -0.23 1.76 -10.22
C HIS A 52 -1.31 1.71 -9.15
N GLN A 53 -0.94 1.78 -7.88
CA GLN A 53 -1.88 1.81 -6.75
C GLN A 53 -2.80 3.03 -6.79
N ALA A 54 -2.31 4.19 -7.26
CA ALA A 54 -3.15 5.38 -7.43
C ALA A 54 -4.24 5.22 -8.51
N LYS A 55 -4.18 4.16 -9.33
CA LYS A 55 -5.07 3.94 -10.48
C LYS A 55 -5.81 2.59 -10.44
N ASN A 56 -5.44 1.70 -9.54
CA ASN A 56 -5.93 0.33 -9.49
C ASN A 56 -6.10 -0.13 -8.05
N GLU A 57 -7.10 -0.96 -7.81
CA GLU A 57 -7.29 -1.66 -6.55
C GLU A 57 -6.16 -2.67 -6.30
N CYS A 58 -5.80 -2.89 -5.03
CA CYS A 58 -4.74 -3.83 -4.63
C CYS A 58 -4.93 -5.23 -5.24
N ASP A 59 -6.18 -5.68 -5.32
CA ASP A 59 -6.56 -7.00 -5.82
C ASP A 59 -6.30 -7.18 -7.32
N THR A 60 -6.25 -6.08 -8.08
CA THR A 60 -5.95 -6.09 -9.53
C THR A 60 -4.66 -6.84 -9.84
N CYS A 61 -3.67 -6.73 -8.94
CA CYS A 61 -2.40 -7.44 -9.07
C CYS A 61 -2.30 -8.58 -8.07
N HIS A 62 -2.61 -8.36 -6.79
CA HIS A 62 -2.31 -9.32 -5.72
C HIS A 62 -3.19 -10.58 -5.72
N LYS A 63 -4.33 -10.57 -6.43
CA LYS A 63 -5.19 -11.74 -6.63
C LYS A 63 -5.17 -12.26 -8.07
N ASP A 64 -4.33 -11.70 -8.93
CA ASP A 64 -4.17 -12.20 -10.30
C ASP A 64 -3.47 -13.57 -10.28
N ALA A 65 -3.90 -14.48 -11.16
CA ALA A 65 -3.35 -15.83 -11.25
C ALA A 65 -1.85 -15.87 -11.62
N ASN A 66 -1.34 -14.80 -12.23
CA ASN A 66 0.07 -14.64 -12.57
C ASN A 66 0.88 -13.93 -11.48
N PHE A 67 0.26 -13.51 -10.38
CA PHE A 67 1.00 -12.97 -9.25
C PHE A 67 1.65 -14.12 -8.45
N PRO A 68 2.99 -14.20 -8.38
CA PRO A 68 3.65 -15.27 -7.64
C PRO A 68 3.48 -15.07 -6.14
N ALA A 69 2.78 -15.99 -5.47
CA ALA A 69 2.58 -15.96 -4.01
C ALA A 69 3.90 -16.00 -3.24
N ASP A 70 4.92 -16.69 -3.76
CA ASP A 70 6.26 -16.79 -3.17
C ASP A 70 7.18 -15.60 -3.53
N LYS A 71 6.64 -14.58 -4.22
CA LYS A 71 7.36 -13.40 -4.72
C LYS A 71 8.50 -13.74 -5.69
N LYS A 72 8.55 -14.96 -6.22
CA LYS A 72 9.52 -15.34 -7.26
C LYS A 72 8.97 -14.99 -8.63
N TRP A 73 9.44 -13.85 -9.12
CA TRP A 73 9.13 -13.39 -10.47
C TRP A 73 9.93 -14.14 -11.50
N SER A 74 9.27 -14.43 -12.62
CA SER A 74 9.83 -15.02 -13.83
C SER A 74 9.43 -14.15 -15.03
N MET A 75 10.10 -14.35 -16.16
CA MET A 75 9.71 -13.68 -17.40
C MET A 75 8.24 -13.98 -17.76
N LYS A 76 7.80 -15.24 -17.59
CA LYS A 76 6.45 -15.68 -17.94
C LYS A 76 5.38 -14.95 -17.13
N ASN A 77 5.47 -14.97 -15.80
CA ASN A 77 4.42 -14.41 -14.95
C ASN A 77 4.44 -12.87 -14.92
N GLY A 78 5.62 -12.26 -14.97
CA GLY A 78 5.76 -10.80 -15.11
C GLY A 78 5.18 -10.30 -16.43
N HIS A 79 5.47 -10.96 -17.56
CA HIS A 79 4.89 -10.55 -18.84
C HIS A 79 3.39 -10.88 -18.92
N ALA A 80 2.94 -12.01 -18.40
CA ALA A 80 1.52 -12.35 -18.40
C ALA A 80 0.69 -11.30 -17.63
N LEU A 81 1.11 -10.93 -16.42
CA LEU A 81 0.43 -9.92 -15.61
C LEU A 81 0.59 -8.51 -16.21
N CYS A 82 1.82 -8.02 -16.27
CA CYS A 82 2.10 -6.61 -16.55
C CYS A 82 1.86 -6.29 -18.03
N GLN A 83 2.44 -7.10 -18.93
CA GLN A 83 2.30 -6.89 -20.37
C GLN A 83 0.87 -7.16 -20.83
N GLY A 84 0.20 -8.18 -20.25
CA GLY A 84 -1.20 -8.49 -20.55
C GLY A 84 -2.13 -7.32 -20.24
N CYS A 85 -2.05 -6.78 -19.02
CA CYS A 85 -2.83 -5.61 -18.64
C CYS A 85 -2.52 -4.39 -19.51
N HIS A 86 -1.23 -4.11 -19.77
CA HIS A 86 -0.83 -2.99 -20.61
C HIS A 86 -1.35 -3.10 -22.06
N LYS A 87 -1.29 -4.30 -22.67
CA LYS A 87 -1.87 -4.55 -24.00
C LYS A 87 -3.37 -4.26 -24.01
N ALA A 88 -4.10 -4.76 -23.02
CA ALA A 88 -5.54 -4.54 -22.89
C ALA A 88 -5.91 -3.05 -22.72
N LYS A 89 -5.02 -2.25 -22.12
CA LYS A 89 -5.19 -0.81 -21.92
C LYS A 89 -4.51 0.06 -22.98
N GLY A 90 -3.96 -0.52 -24.05
CA GLY A 90 -3.26 0.22 -25.10
C GLY A 90 -1.99 0.94 -24.63
N THR A 91 -1.41 0.51 -23.51
CA THR A 91 -0.16 1.06 -22.97
C THR A 91 1.04 0.40 -23.66
N PRO A 92 2.13 1.14 -23.96
CA PRO A 92 3.31 0.58 -24.61
C PRO A 92 3.86 -0.65 -23.88
N THR A 93 4.15 -1.70 -24.64
CA THR A 93 4.64 -2.98 -24.12
C THR A 93 6.00 -3.38 -24.69
N THR A 94 6.82 -2.39 -25.04
CA THR A 94 8.18 -2.62 -25.56
C THR A 94 9.12 -2.98 -24.42
N CYS A 95 10.20 -3.72 -24.71
CA CYS A 95 11.15 -4.17 -23.69
C CYS A 95 11.68 -3.01 -22.83
N VAL A 96 12.00 -1.87 -23.46
CA VAL A 96 12.57 -0.70 -22.80
C VAL A 96 11.57 0.10 -21.96
N THR A 97 10.27 -0.13 -22.14
CA THR A 97 9.23 0.52 -21.32
C THR A 97 9.35 0.07 -19.86
N CYS A 98 9.62 -1.22 -19.65
CA CYS A 98 9.76 -1.83 -18.33
C CYS A 98 11.23 -2.02 -17.93
N HIS A 99 12.08 -2.51 -18.84
CA HIS A 99 13.48 -2.81 -18.61
C HIS A 99 14.39 -1.64 -19.04
N LYS A 100 14.24 -0.53 -18.33
CA LYS A 100 15.04 0.69 -18.57
C LYS A 100 16.53 0.40 -18.29
N LYS A 101 17.41 1.10 -19.03
CA LYS A 101 18.87 1.03 -18.84
C LYS A 101 19.23 1.49 -17.43
#